data_AF-A0AAN2CD57-F1
#
_entry.id   AF-A0AAN2CD57-F1
#
_cell.length_a   1.000
_cell.length_b   1.000
_cell.length_c   1.000
_cell.angle_alpha   90.00
_cell.angle_beta   90.00
_cell.angle_gamma   90.00
#
_symmetry.space_group_name_H-M   'P 1'
#
loop_
_entity.id
_entity.type
_entity.pdbx_description
1 polymer ?
#
loop_
_entity_poly.entity_id
_entity_poly.type
_entity_poly.pdbx_seq_one_letter_code
_entity_poly.pdbx_strand_id
1 'polypeptide(L)'
;MAKSTITRVQLLEIIETDHVQCGEASYLARMALAAMDSEPVVWNNGCNKSVPAALRYLAENPRPIGGESSFNTAHLYQLAREIELMAEAPLYRHAQQQVVPDGLVKAVEFYEQVKRENPPVETGAWKDAVDWVLKEACRAAMLSGGNS
;
A
#
# COMPACT_ATOMS: atom_id res chain seq x y z
N MET A 1 17.22 -11.66 -1.36
CA MET A 1 16.27 -11.60 -2.49
C MET A 1 15.85 -10.16 -2.65
N ALA A 2 16.16 -9.51 -3.78
CA ALA A 2 15.68 -8.17 -4.04
C ALA A 2 14.16 -8.25 -4.19
N LYS A 3 13.42 -7.47 -3.40
CA LYS A 3 11.96 -7.47 -3.44
C LYS A 3 11.53 -6.70 -4.69
N SER A 4 11.18 -7.41 -5.76
CA SER A 4 10.64 -6.80 -6.99
C SER A 4 9.43 -5.93 -6.62
N THR A 5 9.53 -4.63 -6.89
CA THR A 5 8.46 -3.67 -6.63
C THR A 5 7.89 -3.24 -7.97
N ILE A 6 6.62 -3.51 -8.20
CA ILE A 6 5.91 -3.03 -9.38
C ILE A 6 5.69 -1.52 -9.32
N THR A 7 5.85 -0.88 -10.46
CA THR A 7 5.78 0.58 -10.60
C THR A 7 4.38 1.04 -11.02
N ARG A 8 4.08 2.33 -10.78
CA ARG A 8 2.83 2.96 -11.23
C ARG A 8 2.58 2.76 -12.74
N VAL A 9 3.64 2.87 -13.55
CA VAL A 9 3.55 2.71 -15.01
C VAL A 9 3.11 1.29 -15.38
N GLN A 10 3.70 0.28 -14.74
CA GLN A 10 3.31 -1.12 -14.97
C GLN A 10 1.86 -1.39 -14.57
N LEU A 11 1.39 -0.79 -13.47
CA LEU A 11 -0.02 -0.89 -13.07
C LEU A 11 -0.98 -0.28 -14.11
N LEU A 12 -0.61 0.87 -14.69
CA LEU A 12 -1.38 1.51 -15.75
C LEU A 12 -1.39 0.67 -17.03
N GLU A 13 -0.23 0.10 -17.43
CA GLU A 13 -0.14 -0.80 -18.59
C GLU A 13 -1.02 -2.05 -18.40
N ILE A 14 -1.08 -2.63 -17.20
CA ILE A 14 -2.00 -3.74 -16.89
C ILE A 14 -3.46 -3.29 -17.06
N ILE A 15 -3.85 -2.12 -16.53
CA ILE A 15 -5.22 -1.64 -16.65
C ILE A 15 -5.58 -1.34 -18.11
N GLU A 16 -4.64 -0.78 -18.85
CA GLU A 16 -4.80 -0.44 -20.27
C GLU A 16 -4.81 -1.68 -21.17
N THR A 17 -4.13 -2.78 -20.83
CA THR A 17 -4.09 -4.01 -21.64
C THR A 17 -5.18 -5.02 -21.27
N ASP A 18 -5.66 -5.01 -20.03
CA ASP A 18 -6.65 -5.95 -19.51
C ASP A 18 -8.11 -5.62 -19.92
N HIS A 19 -8.32 -4.88 -21.01
CA HIS A 19 -9.59 -4.96 -21.74
C HIS A 19 -9.79 -6.35 -22.38
N VAL A 20 -8.76 -7.21 -22.36
CA VAL A 20 -8.82 -8.61 -22.77
C VAL A 20 -8.75 -9.58 -21.57
N GLN A 21 -9.87 -9.66 -20.85
CA GLN A 21 -10.39 -10.84 -20.15
C GLN A 21 -9.75 -11.35 -18.84
N CYS A 22 -8.99 -10.56 -18.07
CA CYS A 22 -8.60 -10.90 -16.70
C CYS A 22 -9.02 -9.83 -15.68
N GLY A 23 -10.30 -9.43 -15.66
CA GLY A 23 -10.79 -8.31 -14.83
C GLY A 23 -10.41 -8.29 -13.34
N GLU A 24 -9.99 -9.41 -12.74
CA GLU A 24 -9.38 -9.46 -11.42
C GLU A 24 -7.99 -8.79 -11.35
N ALA A 25 -7.15 -8.91 -12.38
CA ALA A 25 -5.84 -8.26 -12.48
C ALA A 25 -5.98 -6.73 -12.63
N SER A 26 -6.85 -6.26 -13.52
CA SER A 26 -7.19 -4.83 -13.60
C SER A 26 -7.78 -4.30 -12.28
N TYR A 27 -8.63 -5.09 -11.61
CA TYR A 27 -9.18 -4.71 -10.31
C TYR A 27 -8.10 -4.55 -9.24
N LEU A 28 -7.20 -5.53 -9.12
CA LEU A 28 -6.07 -5.45 -8.18
C LEU A 28 -5.12 -4.31 -8.53
N ALA A 29 -4.86 -4.06 -9.82
CA ALA A 29 -4.03 -2.94 -10.25
C ALA A 29 -4.65 -1.57 -9.90
N ARG A 30 -5.97 -1.43 -10.03
CA ARG A 30 -6.70 -0.22 -9.59
C ARG A 30 -6.68 -0.05 -8.08
N MET A 31 -6.81 -1.13 -7.31
CA MET A 31 -6.68 -1.08 -5.86
C MET A 31 -5.28 -0.65 -5.44
N ALA A 32 -4.24 -1.19 -6.09
CA ALA A 32 -2.85 -0.80 -5.85
C ALA A 32 -2.61 0.67 -6.17
N LEU A 33 -3.12 1.18 -7.30
CA LEU A 33 -3.06 2.60 -7.64
C LEU A 33 -3.80 3.48 -6.63
N ALA A 34 -5.02 3.10 -6.24
CA ALA A 34 -5.81 3.83 -5.25
C ALA A 34 -5.12 3.88 -3.87
N ALA A 35 -4.41 2.81 -3.49
CA ALA A 35 -3.59 2.81 -2.29
C ALA A 35 -2.37 3.75 -2.43
N MET A 36 -1.67 3.70 -3.57
CA MET A 36 -0.55 4.62 -3.85
C MET A 36 -0.96 6.10 -3.85
N ASP A 37 -2.19 6.39 -4.31
CA ASP A 37 -2.76 7.74 -4.36
C ASP A 37 -3.49 8.15 -3.07
N SER A 38 -3.54 7.27 -2.07
CA SER A 38 -4.25 7.58 -0.82
C SER A 38 -3.51 8.66 -0.03
N GLU A 39 -4.26 9.64 0.48
CA GLU A 39 -3.72 10.65 1.36
C GLU A 39 -3.65 10.13 2.80
N PRO A 40 -2.60 10.50 3.56
CA PRO A 40 -2.54 10.19 4.97
C PRO A 40 -3.59 10.96 5.76
N VAL A 41 -4.05 10.36 6.85
CA VAL A 41 -4.90 10.98 7.85
C VAL A 41 -4.15 12.15 8.48
N VAL A 42 -4.79 13.32 8.44
CA VAL A 42 -4.24 14.56 8.99
C VAL A 42 -4.66 14.69 10.46
N TRP A 43 -3.69 15.07 11.29
CA TRP A 43 -3.96 15.52 12.65
C TRP A 43 -4.59 16.91 12.61
N ASN A 44 -5.91 16.98 12.77
CA ASN A 44 -6.62 18.25 12.78
C ASN A 44 -6.10 19.19 13.86
N ASN A 45 -6.08 20.49 13.58
CA ASN A 45 -5.73 21.57 14.52
C ASN A 45 -4.36 21.42 15.20
N GLY A 46 -3.43 20.65 14.61
CA GLY A 46 -2.12 20.40 15.21
C GLY A 46 -2.17 19.61 16.53
N CYS A 47 -3.20 18.78 16.72
CA CYS A 47 -3.38 17.98 17.93
C CYS A 47 -2.19 17.06 18.25
N ASN A 48 -1.47 16.60 17.22
CA ASN A 48 -0.22 15.87 17.39
C ASN A 48 0.89 16.65 18.11
N LYS A 49 0.77 17.98 18.22
CA LYS A 49 1.71 18.83 18.96
C LYS A 49 1.10 19.34 20.26
N SER A 50 -0.14 19.82 20.21
CA SER A 50 -0.80 20.41 21.39
C SER A 50 -1.10 19.37 22.47
N VAL A 51 -1.47 18.15 22.10
CA VAL A 51 -1.77 17.09 23.07
C VAL A 51 -0.50 16.62 23.81
N PRO A 52 0.62 16.27 23.14
CA PRO A 52 1.86 15.95 23.85
C PRO A 52 2.37 17.10 24.74
N ALA A 53 2.25 18.35 24.29
CA ALA A 53 2.62 19.52 25.10
C ALA A 53 1.76 19.63 26.36
N ALA A 54 0.44 19.45 26.24
CA ALA A 54 -0.48 19.47 27.38
C ALA A 54 -0.18 18.32 28.37
N LEU A 55 0.12 17.11 27.87
CA LEU A 55 0.48 15.98 28.71
C LEU A 55 1.76 16.23 29.52
N ARG A 56 2.78 16.83 28.90
CA ARG A 56 4.01 17.25 29.62
C ARG A 56 3.73 18.34 30.64
N TYR A 57 2.93 19.33 30.29
CA TYR A 57 2.53 20.39 31.23
C TYR A 57 1.84 19.78 32.46
N LEU A 58 0.92 18.83 32.27
CA LEU A 58 0.25 18.13 33.38
C LEU A 58 1.20 17.25 34.20
N ALA A 59 2.25 16.69 33.59
CA ALA A 59 3.26 15.92 34.30
C ALA A 59 4.09 16.77 35.25
N GLU A 60 4.25 18.06 34.93
CA GLU A 60 5.10 19.02 35.64
C GLU A 60 4.32 19.95 36.58
N ASN A 61 2.99 20.07 36.43
CA ASN A 61 2.19 21.06 37.14
C ASN A 61 1.00 20.45 37.92
N PRO A 62 0.75 20.90 39.17
CA PRO A 62 -0.43 20.50 39.93
C PRO A 62 -1.70 21.09 39.31
N ARG A 63 -2.80 20.33 39.35
CA ARG A 63 -4.08 20.81 38.81
C ARG A 63 -4.84 21.59 39.88
N PRO A 64 -5.22 22.85 39.61
CA PRO A 64 -5.83 23.73 40.61
C PRO A 64 -7.26 23.33 41.03
N ILE A 65 -8.01 22.57 40.20
CA ILE A 65 -9.39 22.17 40.48
C ILE A 65 -9.63 20.74 39.95
N GLY A 66 -10.14 19.85 40.82
CA GLY A 66 -10.68 18.53 40.46
C GLY A 66 -9.63 17.40 40.30
N GLY A 67 -9.54 16.55 41.31
CA GLY A 67 -8.95 15.20 41.24
C GLY A 67 -7.78 14.97 42.20
N GLU A 68 -7.81 13.84 42.91
CA GLU A 68 -6.72 13.40 43.78
C GLU A 68 -5.38 13.38 43.01
N SER A 69 -4.39 14.08 43.57
CA SER A 69 -3.22 14.59 42.85
C SER A 69 -2.04 13.63 42.88
N SER A 70 -2.18 12.43 42.30
CA SER A 70 -1.05 11.55 42.02
C SER A 70 -1.14 10.97 40.61
N PHE A 71 -0.85 11.80 39.60
CA PHE A 71 -0.54 11.28 38.28
C PHE A 71 0.82 10.61 38.30
N ASN A 72 0.93 9.44 37.69
CA ASN A 72 2.24 8.89 37.38
C ASN A 72 2.87 9.75 36.29
N THR A 73 3.78 10.65 36.68
CA THR A 73 4.56 11.53 35.77
C THR A 73 5.15 10.74 34.61
N ALA A 74 5.71 9.55 34.88
CA ALA A 74 6.31 8.72 33.84
C ALA A 74 5.27 8.26 32.80
N HIS A 75 4.04 7.96 33.23
CA HIS A 75 2.97 7.54 32.31
C HIS A 75 2.53 8.69 31.38
N LEU A 76 2.45 9.92 31.87
CA LEU A 76 2.12 11.09 31.05
C LEU A 76 3.21 11.38 30.00
N TYR A 77 4.49 11.28 30.39
CA TYR A 77 5.59 11.40 29.43
C TYR A 77 5.58 10.27 28.38
N GLN A 78 5.25 9.05 28.79
CA GLN A 78 5.13 7.93 27.87
C GLN A 78 4.04 8.18 26.83
N LEU A 79 2.85 8.58 27.25
CA LEU A 79 1.74 8.90 26.33
C LEU A 79 2.11 10.04 25.36
N ALA A 80 2.77 11.09 25.86
CA ALA A 80 3.23 12.20 25.02
C ALA A 80 4.20 11.71 23.93
N ARG A 81 5.17 10.86 24.30
CA ARG A 81 6.14 10.28 23.37
C ARG A 81 5.47 9.36 22.35
N GLU A 82 4.52 8.52 22.78
CA GLU A 82 3.80 7.62 21.89
C GLU A 82 3.04 8.38 20.81
N ILE A 83 2.37 9.48 21.17
CA ILE A 83 1.66 10.34 20.22
C ILE A 83 2.64 10.99 19.22
N GLU A 84 3.79 11.48 19.69
CA GLU A 84 4.82 12.05 18.83
C GLU A 84 5.37 11.02 17.85
N LEU A 85 5.70 9.82 18.33
CA LEU A 85 6.16 8.70 17.48
C LEU A 85 5.10 8.30 16.45
N MET A 86 3.83 8.24 16.85
CA MET A 86 2.72 7.99 15.93
C MET A 86 2.54 9.11 14.90
N ALA A 87 2.94 10.33 15.22
CA ALA A 87 2.87 11.47 14.31
C ALA A 87 4.08 11.58 13.36
N GLU A 88 5.19 10.88 13.64
CA GLU A 88 6.35 10.80 12.74
C GLU A 88 6.05 10.00 11.47
N ALA A 89 5.18 9.00 11.56
CA ALA A 89 4.75 8.18 10.43
C ALA A 89 3.35 8.58 9.95
N PRO A 90 3.12 8.74 8.64
CA PRO A 90 1.77 9.00 8.12
C PRO A 90 0.86 7.79 8.38
N LEU A 91 -0.27 8.03 9.04
CA LEU A 91 -1.32 7.04 9.23
C LEU A 91 -2.26 7.08 8.02
N TYR A 92 -2.61 5.95 7.44
CA TYR A 92 -3.57 5.89 6.33
C TYR A 92 -4.89 5.28 6.80
N ARG A 93 -6.02 5.74 6.23
CA ARG A 93 -7.36 5.24 6.58
C ARG A 93 -7.52 3.74 6.28
N HIS A 94 -6.77 3.27 5.29
CA HIS A 94 -6.76 1.88 4.87
C HIS A 94 -5.35 1.31 5.04
N ALA A 95 -5.26 0.01 5.28
CA ALA A 95 -3.98 -0.68 5.29
C ALA A 95 -3.28 -0.44 3.95
N GLN A 96 -2.09 0.15 4.01
CA GLN A 96 -1.13 0.11 2.91
C GLN A 96 -0.62 -1.34 2.84
N GLN A 97 -1.43 -2.27 2.34
CA GLN A 97 -0.96 -3.63 2.07
C GLN A 97 0.30 -3.53 1.21
N GLN A 98 1.20 -4.51 1.33
CA GLN A 98 2.35 -4.60 0.42
C GLN A 98 1.81 -4.45 -1.00
N VAL A 99 2.24 -3.37 -1.65
CA VAL A 99 1.42 -2.57 -2.59
C VAL A 99 0.93 -3.35 -3.80
N VAL A 100 1.40 -4.58 -3.99
CA VAL A 100 0.86 -5.50 -4.97
C VAL A 100 0.91 -6.94 -4.44
N PRO A 101 -0.19 -7.72 -4.57
CA PRO A 101 -0.17 -9.15 -4.30
C PRO A 101 0.94 -9.85 -5.07
N ASP A 102 1.67 -10.77 -4.44
CA ASP A 102 2.75 -11.53 -5.08
C ASP A 102 2.34 -12.16 -6.42
N GLY A 103 1.06 -12.53 -6.55
CA GLY A 103 0.49 -13.03 -7.80
C GLY A 103 0.59 -12.04 -8.97
N LEU A 104 0.39 -10.75 -8.72
CA LEU A 104 0.46 -9.72 -9.75
C LEU A 104 1.91 -9.29 -10.04
N VAL A 105 2.83 -9.38 -9.06
CA VAL A 105 4.28 -9.27 -9.33
C VAL A 105 4.74 -10.40 -10.27
N LYS A 106 4.39 -11.65 -9.96
CA LYS A 106 4.72 -12.81 -10.80
C LYS A 106 4.10 -12.72 -12.20
N ALA A 107 2.88 -12.21 -12.32
CA ALA A 107 2.22 -12.01 -13.60
C ALA A 107 2.98 -10.98 -14.46
N VAL A 108 3.44 -9.88 -13.87
CA VAL A 108 4.24 -8.86 -14.58
C VAL A 108 5.62 -9.39 -14.97
N GLU A 109 6.30 -10.13 -14.08
CA GLU A 109 7.59 -10.74 -14.42
C GLU A 109 7.46 -11.73 -15.59
N PHE A 110 6.38 -12.52 -15.61
CA PHE A 110 6.06 -13.40 -16.72
C PHE A 110 5.77 -12.62 -18.01
N TYR A 111 4.99 -11.52 -17.94
CA TYR A 111 4.71 -10.64 -19.07
C TYR A 111 5.99 -10.13 -19.73
N GLU A 112 6.89 -9.55 -18.95
CA GLU A 112 8.16 -9.01 -19.44
C GLU A 112 9.06 -10.12 -20.01
N GLN A 113 9.04 -11.30 -19.39
CA GLN A 113 9.76 -12.46 -19.91
C GLN A 113 9.25 -12.87 -21.30
N VAL A 114 7.93 -13.00 -21.48
CA VAL A 114 7.32 -13.37 -22.76
C VAL A 114 7.64 -12.34 -23.84
N LYS A 115 7.57 -11.05 -23.50
CA LYS A 115 7.89 -9.92 -24.41
C LYS A 115 9.36 -9.91 -24.84
N ARG A 116 10.28 -10.28 -23.94
CA ARG A 116 11.71 -10.39 -24.24
C ARG A 116 12.03 -11.59 -25.13
N GLU A 117 11.43 -12.74 -24.84
CA GLU A 117 11.73 -14.01 -25.52
C GLU A 117 11.03 -14.12 -26.89
N ASN A 118 9.93 -13.40 -27.07
CA ASN A 118 9.22 -13.30 -28.34
C ASN A 118 9.30 -11.84 -28.82
N PRO A 119 10.33 -11.45 -29.59
CA PRO A 119 10.33 -10.13 -30.22
C PRO A 119 9.22 -10.05 -31.27
N PRO A 120 8.50 -8.91 -31.39
CA PRO A 120 7.40 -8.75 -32.33
C PRO A 120 7.87 -8.96 -33.77
N VAL A 121 7.40 -10.05 -34.39
CA VAL A 121 7.22 -10.07 -35.85
C VAL A 121 5.87 -9.43 -36.09
N GLU A 122 5.80 -8.33 -36.85
CA GLU A 122 4.58 -7.54 -37.10
C GLU A 122 3.54 -8.33 -37.93
N THR A 123 3.00 -9.38 -37.36
CA THR A 123 1.89 -10.16 -37.90
C THR A 123 0.75 -10.17 -36.89
N GLY A 124 -0.49 -10.08 -37.36
CA GLY A 124 -1.68 -10.10 -36.48
C GLY A 124 -1.72 -11.35 -35.60
N ALA A 125 -1.34 -12.50 -36.16
CA ALA A 125 -1.29 -13.79 -35.45
C ALA A 125 -0.31 -13.82 -34.27
N TRP A 126 0.79 -13.05 -34.36
CA TRP A 126 1.76 -12.96 -33.26
C TRP A 126 1.18 -12.17 -32.07
N LYS A 127 0.43 -11.09 -32.34
CA LYS A 127 -0.30 -10.35 -31.29
C LYS A 127 -1.35 -11.23 -30.61
N ASP A 128 -2.13 -11.96 -31.39
CA ASP A 128 -3.17 -12.85 -30.85
C ASP A 128 -2.59 -14.00 -30.00
N ALA A 129 -1.43 -14.54 -30.39
CA ALA A 129 -0.74 -15.58 -29.64
C ALA A 129 -0.16 -15.08 -28.31
N VAL A 130 0.46 -13.89 -28.31
CA VAL A 130 0.98 -13.25 -27.08
C VAL A 130 -0.16 -12.94 -26.12
N ASP A 131 -1.27 -12.41 -26.63
CA ASP A 131 -2.47 -12.08 -25.85
C ASP A 131 -3.08 -13.34 -25.19
N TRP A 132 -3.15 -14.45 -25.93
CA TRP A 132 -3.60 -15.74 -25.38
C TRP A 132 -2.70 -16.27 -24.26
N VAL A 133 -1.37 -16.24 -24.44
CA VAL A 133 -0.40 -16.68 -23.43
C VAL A 133 -0.52 -15.82 -22.16
N LEU A 134 -0.72 -14.52 -22.34
CA LEU A 134 -0.92 -13.58 -21.24
C LEU A 134 -2.14 -13.92 -20.40
N LYS A 135 -3.26 -14.18 -21.07
CA LYS A 135 -4.52 -14.55 -20.43
C LYS A 135 -4.39 -15.83 -19.59
N GLU A 136 -3.74 -16.86 -20.12
CA GLU A 136 -3.57 -18.12 -19.39
C GLU A 136 -2.62 -17.99 -18.20
N ALA A 137 -1.56 -17.19 -18.34
CA ALA A 137 -0.60 -16.96 -17.25
C ALA A 137 -1.20 -16.15 -16.10
N CYS A 138 -1.96 -15.08 -16.39
CA CYS A 138 -2.70 -14.33 -15.38
C CYS A 138 -3.69 -15.24 -14.64
N ARG A 139 -4.42 -16.10 -15.37
CA ARG A 139 -5.34 -17.08 -14.75
C ARG A 139 -4.61 -18.07 -13.85
N ALA A 140 -3.46 -18.58 -14.27
CA ALA A 140 -2.65 -19.51 -13.48
C ALA A 140 -2.07 -18.87 -12.22
N ALA A 141 -1.59 -17.63 -12.30
CA ALA A 141 -1.07 -16.89 -11.16
C ALA A 141 -2.14 -16.68 -10.09
N MET A 142 -3.37 -16.32 -10.49
CA MET A 142 -4.49 -16.13 -9.55
C MET A 142 -4.94 -17.43 -8.90
N LEU A 143 -4.96 -18.55 -9.64
CA LEU A 143 -5.27 -19.88 -9.08
C LEU A 143 -4.20 -20.37 -8.08
N SER A 144 -2.94 -19.95 -8.24
CA SER A 144 -1.85 -20.33 -7.32
C SER A 144 -1.86 -19.57 -5.99
N GLY A 145 -2.57 -18.44 -5.90
CA GLY A 145 -2.63 -17.60 -4.70
C GLY A 145 -3.58 -18.08 -3.60
N GLY A 146 -4.41 -19.11 -3.86
CA GLY A 146 -5.39 -19.64 -2.90
C GLY A 146 -4.87 -20.74 -1.95
N ASN A 147 -3.61 -21.17 -2.09
CA ASN A 147 -3.02 -22.29 -1.33
C ASN A 147 -1.81 -21.88 -0.48
N SER A 148 -1.78 -20.66 0.06
CA SER A 148 -0.70 -20.19 0.97
C SER A 148 -1.28 -19.62 2.25
#